data_AF-A0A1S3XKD7-F1
#
_entry.id   AF-A0A1S3XKD7-F1
#
_cell.length_a   1.000
_cell.length_b   1.000
_cell.length_c   1.000
_cell.angle_alpha   90.00
_cell.angle_beta   90.00
_cell.angle_gamma   90.00
#
_symmetry.space_group_name_H-M   'P 1'
#
loop_
_entity.id
_entity.type
_entity.pdbx_description
1 polymer ?
#
loop_
_entity_poly.entity_id
_entity_poly.type
_entity_poly.pdbx_seq_one_letter_code
_entity_poly.pdbx_strand_id
1 'polypeptide(L)'
;MVAAISYDPRQNLNVRKDHLQQHGVVVLEEIDGLIKVYNNGHIERPQIVPNVPHYSLPQELSVTAKDVILHNPTNLWSRIYLPNTLIPATKLPLLVYFHGGGFCVGSVAWKCYHDFLANLASKIGCVIMSVNYRLAPENRLPAAYDDGVHAITWLKNQALANSKEQNWWSSKCNFSNLFLSGDSAGANIAYH
;
A
#
# COMPACT_ATOMS: atom_id res chain seq x y z
N MET A 1 -35.51 17.67 57.91
CA MET A 1 -35.71 18.16 56.53
C MET A 1 -34.34 18.45 55.94
N VAL A 2 -33.88 17.64 54.99
CA VAL A 2 -33.37 17.99 53.63
C VAL A 2 -33.00 16.63 52.99
N ALA A 3 -33.48 16.42 51.76
CA ALA A 3 -33.51 15.15 51.06
C ALA A 3 -32.18 14.81 50.33
N ALA A 4 -32.01 13.52 50.06
CA ALA A 4 -30.90 12.89 49.34
C ALA A 4 -30.87 13.24 47.84
N ILE A 5 -29.69 13.17 47.23
CA ILE A 5 -29.55 13.02 45.78
C ILE A 5 -28.49 11.94 45.52
N SER A 6 -28.97 10.75 45.15
CA SER A 6 -28.14 9.66 44.62
C SER A 6 -27.85 9.94 43.14
N TYR A 7 -26.59 9.91 42.76
CA TYR A 7 -26.14 10.10 41.38
C TYR A 7 -26.21 8.75 40.64
N ASP A 8 -27.13 8.58 39.67
CA ASP A 8 -27.15 7.41 38.77
C ASP A 8 -26.26 7.72 37.54
N PRO A 9 -25.20 6.93 37.27
CA PRO A 9 -24.29 7.19 36.15
C PRO A 9 -24.86 6.89 34.75
N ARG A 10 -26.13 6.50 34.62
CA ARG A 10 -26.71 6.02 33.34
C ARG A 10 -27.46 7.07 32.50
N GLN A 11 -27.36 8.36 32.81
CA GLN A 11 -28.13 9.41 32.12
C GLN A 11 -27.35 10.33 31.16
N ASN A 12 -26.16 9.95 30.70
CA ASN A 12 -25.41 10.75 29.70
C ASN A 12 -25.15 10.03 28.37
N LEU A 13 -26.17 9.36 27.83
CA LEU A 13 -26.19 8.89 26.45
C LEU A 13 -27.32 9.58 25.68
N ASN A 14 -27.23 10.91 25.58
CA ASN A 14 -27.97 11.68 24.59
C ASN A 14 -27.16 12.94 24.22
N VAL A 15 -26.01 12.70 23.59
CA VAL A 15 -25.38 13.72 22.75
C VAL A 15 -25.59 13.30 21.31
N ARG A 16 -26.51 14.03 20.67
CA ARG A 16 -26.81 14.05 19.25
C ARG A 16 -25.54 13.97 18.40
N LYS A 17 -25.49 13.00 17.50
CA LYS A 17 -24.82 13.15 16.21
C LYS A 17 -25.81 12.81 15.12
N ASP A 18 -26.49 13.86 14.65
CA ASP A 18 -27.12 13.87 13.35
C ASP A 18 -26.04 13.67 12.29
N HIS A 19 -26.04 12.52 11.62
CA HIS A 19 -25.47 12.38 10.27
C HIS A 19 -26.37 11.45 9.47
N LEU A 20 -27.36 12.06 8.82
CA LEU A 20 -28.01 11.64 7.59
C LEU A 20 -28.42 10.16 7.49
N GLN A 21 -29.64 9.86 7.97
CA GLN A 21 -30.43 8.76 7.45
C GLN A 21 -30.72 8.99 5.96
N GLN A 22 -29.90 8.41 5.08
CA GLN A 22 -30.32 8.05 3.73
C GLN A 22 -30.90 6.63 3.78
N HIS A 23 -32.21 6.52 3.55
CA HIS A 23 -32.99 5.32 3.24
C HIS A 23 -32.21 3.99 3.22
N GLY A 24 -32.29 3.21 4.29
CA GLY A 24 -31.96 1.77 4.31
C GLY A 24 -30.48 1.38 4.19
N VAL A 25 -29.56 2.33 4.01
CA VAL A 25 -28.12 2.05 3.98
C VAL A 25 -27.56 2.03 5.40
N VAL A 26 -27.05 0.87 5.83
CA VAL A 26 -26.46 0.69 7.16
C VAL A 26 -25.05 0.10 7.05
N VAL A 27 -24.18 0.48 7.99
CA VAL A 27 -22.86 -0.13 8.15
C VAL A 27 -23.05 -1.54 8.72
N LEU A 28 -22.57 -2.55 8.01
CA LEU A 28 -22.58 -3.95 8.46
C LEU A 28 -21.33 -4.29 9.28
N GLU A 29 -20.18 -3.85 8.81
CA GLU A 29 -18.88 -4.10 9.43
C GLU A 29 -18.06 -2.80 9.43
N GLU A 30 -17.37 -2.55 10.53
CA GLU A 30 -16.52 -1.39 10.70
C GLU A 30 -15.27 -1.78 11.49
N ILE A 31 -14.13 -1.30 11.01
CA ILE A 31 -12.94 -1.14 11.82
C ILE A 31 -12.71 0.37 11.89
N ASP A 32 -12.94 0.94 13.07
CA ASP A 32 -12.98 2.39 13.28
C ASP A 32 -11.73 3.08 12.69
N GLY A 33 -11.97 4.12 11.89
CA GLY A 33 -10.95 4.87 11.17
C GLY A 33 -10.31 4.17 9.97
N LEU A 34 -10.55 2.88 9.72
CA LEU A 34 -9.86 2.14 8.64
C LEU A 34 -10.78 1.76 7.47
N ILE A 35 -11.91 1.12 7.76
CA ILE A 35 -12.81 0.61 6.72
C ILE A 35 -14.23 0.50 7.26
N LYS A 36 -15.20 0.88 6.43
CA LYS A 36 -16.63 0.65 6.65
C LYS A 36 -17.19 -0.11 5.47
N VAL A 37 -17.95 -1.16 5.75
CA VAL A 37 -18.65 -1.97 4.75
C VAL A 37 -20.14 -1.79 4.96
N TYR A 38 -20.84 -1.34 3.92
CA TYR A 38 -22.26 -1.05 3.97
C TYR A 38 -23.09 -2.22 3.40
N ASN A 39 -24.34 -2.34 3.83
CA ASN A 39 -25.25 -3.42 3.41
C ASN A 39 -25.58 -3.44 1.91
N ASN A 40 -25.40 -2.32 1.22
CA ASN A 40 -25.55 -2.19 -0.23
C ASN A 40 -24.28 -2.56 -1.02
N GLY A 41 -23.24 -3.06 -0.35
CA GLY A 41 -21.95 -3.41 -0.96
C GLY A 41 -21.00 -2.23 -1.14
N HIS A 42 -21.39 -1.00 -0.78
CA HIS A 42 -20.47 0.13 -0.76
C HIS A 42 -19.40 -0.08 0.31
N ILE A 43 -18.17 0.32 -0.01
CA ILE A 43 -17.02 0.24 0.89
C ILE A 43 -16.40 1.62 0.96
N GLU A 44 -16.22 2.11 2.17
CA GLU A 44 -15.59 3.39 2.45
C GLU A 44 -14.28 3.15 3.20
N ARG A 45 -13.21 3.79 2.75
CA ARG A 45 -11.90 3.79 3.40
C ARG A 45 -11.51 5.24 3.74
N PRO A 46 -11.68 5.66 5.00
CA PRO A 46 -11.25 6.98 5.44
C PRO A 46 -9.78 7.24 5.11
N GLN A 47 -9.45 8.45 4.65
CA GLN A 47 -8.08 8.84 4.34
C GLN A 47 -7.31 9.19 5.62
N ILE A 48 -6.90 8.17 6.36
CA ILE A 48 -6.09 8.34 7.58
C ILE A 48 -4.61 8.63 7.29
N VAL A 49 -4.13 8.18 6.13
CA VAL A 49 -2.77 8.44 5.65
C VAL A 49 -2.90 9.15 4.31
N PRO A 50 -2.26 10.32 4.12
CA PRO A 50 -2.33 11.02 2.85
C PRO A 50 -1.62 10.22 1.76
N ASN A 51 -2.23 10.18 0.57
CA ASN A 51 -1.56 9.75 -0.64
C ASN A 51 -0.62 10.84 -1.15
N VAL A 52 0.57 10.45 -1.58
CA VAL A 52 1.56 11.34 -2.17
C VAL A 52 1.99 10.86 -3.55
N PRO A 53 2.21 11.77 -4.51
CA PRO A 53 2.73 11.40 -5.82
C PRO A 53 4.18 10.88 -5.70
N HIS A 54 4.63 10.11 -6.69
CA HIS A 54 5.95 9.45 -6.64
C HIS A 54 7.14 10.41 -6.53
N TYR A 55 6.97 11.67 -6.94
CA TYR A 55 8.03 12.68 -6.88
C TYR A 55 8.11 13.42 -5.53
N SER A 56 7.24 13.12 -4.57
CA SER A 56 7.23 13.76 -3.24
C SER A 56 8.30 13.20 -2.29
N LEU A 57 9.58 13.36 -2.67
CA LEU A 57 10.73 12.92 -1.89
C LEU A 57 11.68 14.08 -1.57
N PRO A 58 12.31 14.09 -0.39
CA PRO A 58 13.42 14.99 -0.09
C PRO A 58 14.58 14.80 -1.07
N GLN A 59 15.15 15.91 -1.53
CA GLN A 59 16.26 15.86 -2.50
C GLN A 59 17.49 15.16 -1.91
N GLU A 60 17.68 15.22 -0.58
CA GLU A 60 18.82 14.60 0.10
C GLU A 60 18.86 13.07 -0.04
N LEU A 61 17.70 12.41 -0.19
CA LEU A 61 17.64 10.94 -0.27
C LEU A 61 18.31 10.39 -1.52
N SER A 62 18.47 11.21 -2.56
CA SER A 62 19.05 10.79 -3.84
C SER A 62 18.34 9.57 -4.43
N VAL A 63 17.01 9.51 -4.34
CA VAL A 63 16.18 8.43 -4.88
C VAL A 63 15.25 8.96 -5.95
N THR A 64 15.17 8.28 -7.08
CA THR A 64 14.14 8.49 -8.10
C THR A 64 13.01 7.50 -7.87
N ALA A 65 11.77 7.96 -7.81
CA ALA A 65 10.62 7.07 -7.79
C ALA A 65 9.66 7.33 -8.95
N LYS A 66 9.06 6.28 -9.52
CA LYS A 66 8.04 6.37 -10.57
C LYS A 66 7.00 5.26 -10.44
N ASP A 67 5.78 5.57 -10.87
CA ASP A 67 4.68 4.61 -10.92
C ASP A 67 4.69 3.85 -12.26
N VAL A 68 4.47 2.54 -12.22
CA VAL A 68 4.51 1.65 -13.39
C VAL A 68 3.31 0.69 -13.35
N ILE A 69 2.56 0.63 -14.43
CA ILE A 69 1.46 -0.33 -14.59
C ILE A 69 2.04 -1.70 -14.93
N LEU A 70 1.70 -2.70 -14.13
CA LEU A 70 2.14 -4.08 -14.29
C LEU A 70 1.15 -4.89 -15.14
N HIS A 71 -0.16 -4.63 -14.95
CA HIS A 71 -1.22 -5.33 -15.65
C HIS A 71 -2.46 -4.45 -15.81
N ASN A 72 -2.81 -4.10 -17.05
CA ASN A 72 -3.94 -3.20 -17.36
C ASN A 72 -5.31 -3.75 -16.91
N PRO A 73 -5.69 -5.02 -17.18
CA PRO A 73 -7.04 -5.52 -16.87
C PRO A 73 -7.41 -5.47 -15.38
N THR A 74 -6.44 -5.70 -14.48
CA THR A 74 -6.68 -5.63 -13.03
C THR A 74 -6.27 -4.28 -12.43
N ASN A 75 -5.82 -3.34 -13.28
CA ASN A 75 -5.18 -2.10 -12.85
C ASN A 75 -4.09 -2.34 -11.78
N LEU A 76 -3.30 -3.41 -11.93
CA LEU A 76 -2.19 -3.70 -11.04
C LEU A 76 -1.04 -2.80 -11.41
N TRP A 77 -0.53 -2.05 -10.44
CA TRP A 77 0.58 -1.13 -10.63
C TRP A 77 1.53 -1.18 -9.42
N SER A 78 2.71 -0.60 -9.60
CA SER A 78 3.73 -0.52 -8.57
C SER A 78 4.40 0.84 -8.58
N ARG A 79 5.04 1.19 -7.46
CA ARG A 79 5.99 2.29 -7.39
C ARG A 79 7.40 1.73 -7.30
N ILE A 80 8.25 2.09 -8.25
CA ILE A 80 9.65 1.69 -8.31
C ILE A 80 10.50 2.81 -7.73
N TYR A 81 11.37 2.47 -6.78
CA TYR A 81 12.37 3.34 -6.16
C TYR A 81 13.75 2.91 -6.64
N LEU A 82 14.48 3.85 -7.23
CA LEU A 82 15.83 3.67 -7.72
C LEU A 82 16.76 4.62 -6.96
N PRO A 83 17.63 4.11 -6.08
CA PRO A 83 18.65 4.95 -5.45
C PRO A 83 19.71 5.35 -6.49
N ASN A 84 20.09 6.62 -6.48
CA ASN A 84 21.20 7.13 -7.28
C ASN A 84 22.49 6.78 -6.56
N THR A 85 22.98 5.55 -6.77
CA THR A 85 24.25 5.10 -6.18
C THR A 85 25.43 5.79 -6.86
N LEU A 86 26.40 6.21 -6.07
CA LEU A 86 27.63 6.86 -6.56
C LEU A 86 28.57 5.92 -7.31
N ILE A 87 28.34 4.60 -7.26
CA ILE A 87 29.16 3.59 -7.93
C ILE A 87 28.52 3.23 -9.27
N PRO A 88 29.02 3.74 -10.42
CA PRO A 88 28.32 3.67 -11.70
C PRO A 88 28.28 2.28 -12.35
N ALA A 89 29.09 1.33 -11.84
CA ALA A 89 29.37 0.07 -12.51
C ALA A 89 28.62 -1.16 -11.93
N THR A 90 27.90 -1.02 -10.83
CA THR A 90 27.30 -2.18 -10.14
C THR A 90 25.79 -2.21 -10.30
N LYS A 91 25.25 -3.29 -10.86
CA LYS A 91 23.81 -3.54 -10.86
C LYS A 91 23.34 -3.82 -9.43
N LEU A 92 22.26 -3.16 -9.02
CA LEU A 92 21.73 -3.21 -7.67
C LEU A 92 20.78 -4.40 -7.49
N PRO A 93 20.77 -5.07 -6.32
CA PRO A 93 19.73 -6.05 -6.00
C PRO A 93 18.32 -5.43 -6.03
N LEU A 94 17.32 -6.29 -6.20
CA LEU A 94 15.91 -5.91 -6.28
C LEU A 94 15.14 -6.42 -5.05
N LEU A 95 14.40 -5.53 -4.41
CA LEU A 95 13.45 -5.86 -3.36
C LEU A 95 12.03 -5.64 -3.88
N VAL A 96 11.20 -6.69 -3.86
CA VAL A 96 9.75 -6.58 -4.08
C VAL A 96 9.09 -6.44 -2.73
N TYR A 97 8.35 -5.36 -2.54
CA TYR A 97 7.71 -5.02 -1.27
C TYR A 97 6.18 -5.04 -1.39
N PHE A 98 5.52 -5.71 -0.44
CA PHE A 98 4.08 -5.69 -0.28
C PHE A 98 3.73 -4.95 1.02
N HIS A 99 2.90 -3.93 0.92
CA HIS A 99 2.49 -3.14 2.09
C HIS A 99 1.56 -3.94 3.02
N GLY A 100 1.53 -3.60 4.30
CA GLY A 100 0.53 -4.09 5.25
C GLY A 100 -0.83 -3.41 5.11
N GLY A 101 -1.75 -3.76 6.01
CA GLY A 101 -3.11 -3.21 6.04
C GLY A 101 -4.22 -4.27 6.08
N GLY A 102 -3.92 -5.46 6.60
CA GLY A 102 -4.92 -6.53 6.79
C GLY A 102 -5.61 -6.98 5.51
N PHE A 103 -4.96 -6.82 4.35
CA PHE A 103 -5.53 -7.01 3.00
C PHE A 103 -6.66 -6.05 2.62
N CYS A 104 -7.13 -5.21 3.54
CA CYS A 104 -8.32 -4.39 3.35
C CYS A 104 -8.00 -2.91 3.16
N VAL A 105 -6.84 -2.43 3.60
CA VAL A 105 -6.40 -1.03 3.47
C VAL A 105 -4.93 -0.97 3.07
N GLY A 106 -4.44 0.25 2.80
CA GLY A 106 -3.08 0.51 2.38
C GLY A 106 -2.99 0.92 0.92
N SER A 107 -1.88 1.56 0.57
CA SER A 107 -1.51 1.84 -0.82
C SER A 107 -0.02 2.10 -0.89
N VAL A 108 0.59 1.82 -2.04
CA VAL A 108 1.96 2.25 -2.33
C VAL A 108 2.13 3.77 -2.36
N ALA A 109 1.02 4.52 -2.51
CA ALA A 109 1.00 5.98 -2.46
C ALA A 109 0.87 6.55 -1.04
N TRP A 110 0.58 5.74 -0.02
CA TRP A 110 0.53 6.20 1.37
C TRP A 110 1.87 6.79 1.78
N LYS A 111 1.84 8.04 2.29
CA LYS A 111 3.06 8.78 2.66
C LYS A 111 3.99 7.98 3.57
N CYS A 112 3.45 7.24 4.54
CA CYS A 112 4.27 6.43 5.45
C CYS A 112 5.07 5.34 4.72
N TYR A 113 4.46 4.61 3.78
CA TYR A 113 5.18 3.60 2.97
C TYR A 113 6.09 4.26 1.95
N HIS A 114 5.68 5.38 1.36
CA HIS A 114 6.49 6.12 0.40
C HIS A 114 7.81 6.60 1.02
N ASP A 115 7.72 7.29 2.16
CA ASP A 115 8.88 7.79 2.90
C ASP A 115 9.76 6.63 3.38
N PHE A 116 9.14 5.58 3.94
CA PHE A 116 9.86 4.40 4.43
C PHE A 116 10.66 3.72 3.32
N LEU A 117 10.04 3.44 2.18
CA LEU A 117 10.68 2.70 1.09
C LEU A 117 11.73 3.53 0.36
N ALA A 118 11.53 4.84 0.20
CA ALA A 118 12.57 5.71 -0.34
C ALA A 118 13.80 5.78 0.59
N ASN A 119 13.57 5.93 1.90
CA ASN A 119 14.64 5.88 2.89
C ASN A 119 15.37 4.54 2.87
N LEU A 120 14.62 3.45 2.80
CA LEU A 120 15.17 2.10 2.74
C LEU A 120 16.06 1.95 1.49
N ALA A 121 15.53 2.24 0.30
CA ALA A 121 16.26 2.16 -0.97
C ALA A 121 17.59 2.91 -0.94
N SER A 122 17.58 4.14 -0.40
CA SER A 122 18.78 4.96 -0.22
C SER A 122 19.82 4.31 0.70
N LYS A 123 19.39 3.78 1.85
CA LYS A 123 20.27 3.18 2.86
C LYS A 123 20.88 1.85 2.45
N ILE A 124 20.10 0.98 1.80
CA ILE A 124 20.53 -0.39 1.46
C ILE A 124 21.06 -0.53 0.04
N GLY A 125 20.97 0.52 -0.79
CA GLY A 125 21.44 0.49 -2.18
C GLY A 125 20.69 -0.55 -3.03
N CYS A 126 19.38 -0.69 -2.83
CA CYS A 126 18.54 -1.64 -3.58
C CYS A 126 17.54 -0.89 -4.45
N VAL A 127 17.24 -1.42 -5.64
CA VAL A 127 16.00 -1.07 -6.34
C VAL A 127 14.85 -1.67 -5.54
N ILE A 128 13.79 -0.90 -5.29
CA ILE A 128 12.59 -1.40 -4.60
C ILE A 128 11.39 -1.26 -5.50
N MET A 129 10.64 -2.34 -5.71
CA MET A 129 9.33 -2.33 -6.38
C MET A 129 8.24 -2.56 -5.33
N SER A 130 7.47 -1.52 -5.00
CA SER A 130 6.34 -1.61 -4.07
C SER A 130 5.05 -1.91 -4.84
N VAL A 131 4.37 -3.02 -4.54
CA VAL A 131 3.23 -3.51 -5.32
C VAL A 131 1.91 -3.02 -4.71
N ASN A 132 1.06 -2.38 -5.53
CA ASN A 132 -0.26 -1.92 -5.12
C ASN A 132 -1.31 -2.99 -5.43
N TYR A 133 -1.29 -4.06 -4.65
CA TYR A 133 -2.16 -5.23 -4.82
C TYR A 133 -3.64 -4.89 -4.52
N ARG A 134 -4.57 -5.70 -5.07
CA ARG A 134 -6.00 -5.52 -4.87
C ARG A 134 -6.42 -5.79 -3.43
N LEU A 135 -7.34 -4.96 -2.92
CA LEU A 135 -7.81 -5.02 -1.54
C LEU A 135 -9.14 -5.77 -1.42
N ALA A 136 -9.32 -6.42 -0.27
CA ALA A 136 -10.60 -6.91 0.20
C ALA A 136 -11.44 -5.74 0.79
N PRO A 137 -12.77 -5.88 0.85
CA PRO A 137 -13.56 -7.06 0.44
C PRO A 137 -13.96 -7.11 -1.04
N GLU A 138 -13.67 -6.08 -1.85
CA GLU A 138 -13.95 -6.06 -3.29
C GLU A 138 -13.24 -7.21 -4.02
N ASN A 139 -12.00 -7.49 -3.61
CA ASN A 139 -11.17 -8.54 -4.15
C ASN A 139 -10.64 -9.39 -2.98
N ARG A 140 -11.47 -10.34 -2.52
CA ARG A 140 -11.07 -11.27 -1.46
C ARG A 140 -9.88 -12.11 -1.90
N LEU A 141 -9.16 -12.67 -0.94
CA LEU A 141 -8.12 -13.67 -1.22
C LEU A 141 -8.72 -14.81 -2.07
N PRO A 142 -7.99 -15.31 -3.09
CA PRO A 142 -6.55 -15.16 -3.31
C PRO A 142 -6.09 -13.97 -4.15
N ALA A 143 -6.94 -12.97 -4.45
CA ALA A 143 -6.61 -11.90 -5.41
C ALA A 143 -5.28 -11.17 -5.14
N ALA A 144 -4.95 -10.90 -3.87
CA ALA A 144 -3.68 -10.26 -3.50
C ALA A 144 -2.46 -11.16 -3.76
N TYR A 145 -2.60 -12.49 -3.60
CA TYR A 145 -1.55 -13.46 -3.93
C TYR A 145 -1.37 -13.56 -5.44
N ASP A 146 -2.48 -13.60 -6.20
CA ASP A 146 -2.45 -13.59 -7.66
C ASP A 146 -1.71 -12.33 -8.18
N ASP A 147 -1.95 -11.18 -7.56
CA ASP A 147 -1.25 -9.93 -7.89
C ASP A 147 0.25 -10.00 -7.55
N GLY A 148 0.62 -10.66 -6.46
CA GLY A 148 2.01 -10.97 -6.13
C GLY A 148 2.67 -11.80 -7.23
N VAL A 149 2.04 -12.90 -7.64
CA VAL A 149 2.53 -13.77 -8.74
C VAL A 149 2.62 -13.00 -10.06
N HIS A 150 1.62 -12.17 -10.38
CA HIS A 150 1.65 -11.31 -11.57
C HIS A 150 2.81 -10.31 -11.53
N ALA A 151 3.10 -9.71 -10.37
CA ALA A 151 4.21 -8.77 -10.22
C ALA A 151 5.58 -9.46 -10.46
N ILE A 152 5.77 -10.67 -9.93
CA ILE A 152 7.00 -11.45 -10.16
C ILE A 152 7.11 -11.90 -11.62
N THR A 153 6.00 -12.34 -12.23
CA THR A 153 5.96 -12.72 -13.64
C THR A 153 6.28 -11.52 -14.54
N TRP A 154 5.75 -10.34 -14.20
CA TRP A 154 6.06 -9.11 -14.91
C TRP A 154 7.55 -8.76 -14.81
N LEU A 155 8.16 -8.88 -13.62
CA LEU A 155 9.60 -8.65 -13.43
C LEU A 155 10.46 -9.62 -14.25
N LYS A 156 10.08 -10.90 -14.29
CA LYS A 156 10.75 -11.90 -15.16
C LYS A 156 10.72 -11.45 -16.62
N ASN A 157 9.59 -10.93 -17.10
CA ASN A 157 9.47 -10.41 -18.45
C ASN A 157 10.36 -9.17 -18.67
N GLN A 158 10.47 -8.27 -17.68
CA GLN A 158 11.39 -7.13 -17.76
C GLN A 158 12.86 -7.56 -17.78
N ALA A 159 13.22 -8.64 -17.09
CA ALA A 159 14.58 -9.18 -17.11
C ALA A 159 14.97 -9.77 -18.47
N LEU A 160 14.00 -10.34 -19.20
CA LEU A 160 14.19 -10.95 -20.52
C LEU A 160 14.03 -9.95 -21.67
N ALA A 161 13.24 -8.89 -21.46
CA ALA A 161 12.94 -7.89 -22.48
C ALA A 161 13.95 -6.73 -22.47
N ASN A 162 14.45 -6.36 -23.64
CA ASN A 162 15.19 -5.11 -23.83
C ASN A 162 14.24 -3.91 -24.06
N SER A 163 13.25 -3.74 -23.18
CA SER A 163 12.28 -2.64 -23.29
C SER A 163 12.93 -1.29 -22.98
N LYS A 164 12.91 -0.37 -23.95
CA LYS A 164 13.40 1.01 -23.76
C LYS A 164 12.62 1.78 -22.69
N GLU A 165 11.36 1.43 -22.47
CA GLU A 165 10.48 2.14 -21.53
C GLU A 165 10.94 1.96 -20.08
N GLN A 166 11.34 0.75 -19.70
CA GLN A 166 11.73 0.41 -18.33
C GLN A 166 13.23 0.56 -18.07
N ASN A 167 14.02 0.90 -19.10
CA ASN A 167 15.49 1.01 -19.02
C ASN A 167 15.99 1.98 -17.94
N TRP A 168 15.19 2.96 -17.52
CA TRP A 168 15.60 3.93 -16.50
C TRP A 168 15.95 3.28 -15.15
N TRP A 169 15.33 2.14 -14.82
CA TRP A 169 15.63 1.34 -13.62
C TRP A 169 16.15 -0.06 -13.96
N SER A 170 15.60 -0.73 -14.98
CA SER A 170 15.90 -2.14 -15.26
C SER A 170 17.37 -2.36 -15.66
N SER A 171 17.98 -1.39 -16.36
CA SER A 171 19.40 -1.44 -16.74
C SER A 171 20.36 -1.41 -15.55
N LYS A 172 19.92 -0.83 -14.43
CA LYS A 172 20.66 -0.73 -13.17
C LYS A 172 20.33 -1.85 -12.18
N CYS A 173 19.43 -2.75 -12.54
CA CYS A 173 18.90 -3.80 -11.67
C CYS A 173 19.56 -5.16 -11.94
N ASN A 174 19.94 -5.87 -10.90
CA ASN A 174 20.38 -7.26 -10.94
C ASN A 174 19.19 -8.18 -10.64
N PHE A 175 18.52 -8.62 -11.69
CA PHE A 175 17.38 -9.55 -11.59
C PHE A 175 17.74 -10.95 -11.05
N SER A 176 19.03 -11.30 -10.96
CA SER A 176 19.46 -12.56 -10.31
C SER A 176 19.51 -12.46 -8.78
N ASN A 177 19.48 -11.23 -8.24
CA ASN A 177 19.49 -10.98 -6.79
C ASN A 177 18.17 -10.30 -6.39
N LEU A 178 17.11 -11.10 -6.29
CA LEU A 178 15.76 -10.66 -5.97
C LEU A 178 15.35 -11.15 -4.57
N PHE A 179 14.77 -10.24 -3.79
CA PHE A 179 14.23 -10.50 -2.46
C PHE A 179 12.75 -10.15 -2.42
N LEU A 180 11.96 -10.93 -1.68
CA LEU A 180 10.57 -10.64 -1.36
C LEU A 180 10.48 -10.14 0.08
N SER A 181 9.65 -9.14 0.32
CA SER A 181 9.41 -8.61 1.66
C SER A 181 8.05 -7.94 1.75
N GLY A 182 7.62 -7.70 2.97
CA GLY A 182 6.44 -6.94 3.30
C GLY A 182 6.27 -6.86 4.81
N ASP A 183 5.28 -6.09 5.25
CA ASP A 183 4.90 -5.99 6.65
C ASP A 183 3.47 -6.50 6.85
N SER A 184 3.20 -7.13 8.00
CA SER A 184 1.84 -7.59 8.35
C SER A 184 1.22 -8.48 7.24
N ALA A 185 0.06 -8.09 6.69
CA ALA A 185 -0.57 -8.76 5.56
C ALA A 185 0.34 -8.84 4.32
N GLY A 186 1.17 -7.82 4.07
CA GLY A 186 2.16 -7.84 2.99
C GLY A 186 3.25 -8.89 3.20
N ALA A 187 3.68 -9.11 4.45
CA ALA A 187 4.60 -10.21 4.78
C ALA A 187 3.96 -11.59 4.53
N ASN A 188 2.65 -11.69 4.77
CA ASN A 188 1.89 -12.89 4.44
C ASN A 188 1.84 -13.12 2.91
N ILE A 189 1.66 -12.06 2.09
CA ILE A 189 1.78 -12.16 0.62
C ILE A 189 3.18 -12.59 0.21
N ALA A 190 4.23 -12.00 0.80
CA ALA A 190 5.62 -12.34 0.46
C ALA A 190 5.99 -13.80 0.78
N TYR A 191 5.28 -14.41 1.73
CA TYR A 191 5.53 -15.78 2.17
C TYR A 191 4.83 -16.84 1.29
N HIS A 192 3.65 -16.54 0.75
CA HIS A 192 2.79 -17.46 0.00
C HIS A 192 3.01 -17.38 -1.51
#